data_AF-A0A6J4REE6-F1
#
_entry.id   AF-A0A6J4REE6-F1
#
_cell.length_a   1.000
_cell.length_b   1.000
_cell.length_c   1.000
_cell.angle_alpha   90.00
_cell.angle_beta   90.00
_cell.angle_gamma   90.00
#
_symmetry.space_group_name_H-M   'P 1'
#
loop_
_entity.id
_entity.type
_entity.pdbx_description
1 polymer ?
#
loop_
_entity_poly.entity_id
_entity_poly.type
_entity_poly.pdbx_seq_one_letter_code
_entity_poly.pdbx_strand_id
1 'polypeptide(L)'
;MPFRSSHKLPGQLFFITNQLYKDCCGYTFDLSVRNNRQNLKKQIKTSIMKKLFITALLATIVAASSFATENETERAARKNFATQFKRISDVQWTSGAGYTKATFILNNIRTEALYTPEGDFIGTNQAITLEELPVNAKRKFAKRYEGYTVKEAIRFEGVQESAYFISAENEKRSVILKIEDTGWMSVVKK
;
A
#
# COMPACT_ATOMS: atom_id res chain seq x y z
N MET A 1 -68.46 -32.18 17.76
CA MET A 1 -68.72 -32.86 19.04
C MET A 1 -68.03 -32.07 20.15
N PRO A 2 -68.75 -31.55 21.15
CA PRO A 2 -68.17 -30.84 22.30
C PRO A 2 -68.22 -31.64 23.62
N PHE A 3 -67.57 -31.09 24.65
CA PHE A 3 -67.73 -31.31 26.11
C PHE A 3 -67.03 -32.48 26.86
N ARG A 4 -66.05 -32.12 27.72
CA ARG A 4 -65.87 -32.46 29.17
C ARG A 4 -64.57 -31.79 29.69
N SER A 5 -64.54 -30.77 30.58
CA SER A 5 -64.77 -30.73 32.06
C SER A 5 -63.96 -31.79 32.83
N SER A 6 -63.25 -31.56 33.95
CA SER A 6 -62.94 -30.44 34.88
C SER A 6 -61.84 -30.96 35.86
N HIS A 7 -61.00 -30.10 36.47
CA HIS A 7 -60.87 -29.93 37.95
C HIS A 7 -59.54 -29.36 38.50
N LYS A 8 -59.71 -28.39 39.41
CA LYS A 8 -59.03 -28.10 40.71
C LYS A 8 -57.63 -27.42 40.79
N LEU A 9 -57.70 -26.18 41.32
CA LEU A 9 -56.78 -25.37 42.15
C LEU A 9 -56.29 -26.09 43.45
N PRO A 10 -55.53 -25.48 44.40
CA PRO A 10 -54.53 -24.39 44.38
C PRO A 10 -53.24 -24.70 45.19
N GLY A 11 -52.23 -23.83 45.04
CA GLY A 11 -51.29 -23.30 46.06
C GLY A 11 -50.71 -24.18 47.17
N GLN A 12 -49.37 -24.24 47.24
CA GLN A 12 -48.63 -24.27 48.50
C GLN A 12 -47.26 -23.57 48.35
N LEU A 13 -47.08 -22.53 49.16
CA LEU A 13 -45.82 -21.86 49.45
C LEU A 13 -44.91 -22.81 50.26
N PHE A 14 -43.64 -22.92 49.88
CA PHE A 14 -42.59 -23.36 50.80
C PHE A 14 -41.40 -22.38 50.81
N PHE A 15 -41.28 -21.72 51.96
CA PHE A 15 -40.13 -21.25 52.73
C PHE A 15 -39.02 -20.38 52.09
N ILE A 16 -38.91 -19.11 52.48
CA ILE A 16 -38.26 -18.50 53.67
C ILE A 16 -36.72 -18.39 53.50
N THR A 17 -36.26 -17.13 53.36
CA THR A 17 -34.93 -16.54 53.68
C THR A 17 -33.72 -17.04 52.86
N ASN A 18 -32.81 -16.19 52.36
CA ASN A 18 -32.16 -15.16 53.14
C ASN A 18 -31.60 -14.01 52.29
N GLN A 19 -31.62 -12.88 52.96
CA GLN A 19 -31.36 -11.52 52.58
C GLN A 19 -29.84 -11.25 52.50
N LEU A 20 -29.46 -10.38 51.56
CA LEU A 20 -28.32 -9.43 51.60
C LEU A 20 -26.95 -9.90 52.15
N TYR A 21 -25.91 -9.76 51.34
CA TYR A 21 -24.83 -8.86 51.74
C TYR A 21 -24.08 -8.28 50.54
N LYS A 22 -23.75 -7.00 50.68
CA LYS A 22 -23.13 -6.09 49.73
C LYS A 22 -21.63 -5.97 50.03
N ASP A 23 -20.90 -5.67 48.97
CA ASP A 23 -19.69 -4.84 48.93
C ASP A 23 -18.29 -5.42 49.19
N CYS A 24 -17.38 -4.87 48.38
CA CYS A 24 -15.92 -4.73 48.50
C CYS A 24 -15.02 -5.83 47.93
N CYS A 25 -14.62 -5.71 46.66
CA CYS A 25 -13.23 -5.38 46.27
C CYS A 25 -12.98 -5.58 44.76
N GLY A 26 -12.60 -4.50 44.08
CA GLY A 26 -11.48 -4.50 43.14
C GLY A 26 -11.66 -5.10 41.74
N TYR A 27 -11.34 -4.25 40.74
CA TYR A 27 -10.95 -4.58 39.36
C TYR A 27 -12.08 -4.78 38.33
N THR A 28 -12.61 -3.65 37.86
CA THR A 28 -13.03 -3.52 36.46
C THR A 28 -11.80 -3.66 35.57
N PHE A 29 -11.62 -4.82 34.93
CA PHE A 29 -10.60 -5.00 33.90
C PHE A 29 -11.08 -4.29 32.62
N ASP A 30 -10.65 -3.05 32.45
CA ASP A 30 -10.88 -2.23 31.26
C ASP A 30 -10.21 -2.87 30.02
N LEU A 31 -11.01 -3.35 29.07
CA LEU A 31 -10.57 -3.94 27.81
C LEU A 31 -10.20 -2.90 26.73
N SER A 32 -10.15 -1.60 27.03
CA SER A 32 -9.90 -0.55 26.05
C SER A 32 -8.41 -0.35 25.66
N VAL A 33 -7.44 -0.89 26.42
CA VAL A 33 -6.03 -0.47 26.30
C VAL A 33 -5.21 -1.17 25.19
N ARG A 34 -5.75 -2.19 24.48
CA ARG A 34 -4.98 -2.90 23.44
C ARG A 34 -5.04 -2.29 22.03
N ASN A 35 -6.01 -1.42 21.73
CA ASN A 35 -6.26 -1.01 20.35
C ASN A 35 -5.37 0.15 19.83
N ASN A 36 -4.71 0.89 20.73
CA ASN A 36 -3.99 2.11 20.31
C ASN A 36 -2.51 1.90 19.95
N ARG A 37 -1.87 0.79 20.35
CA ARG A 37 -0.47 0.49 19.99
C ARG A 37 -0.28 0.20 18.50
N GLN A 38 -1.28 -0.39 17.84
CA GLN A 38 -1.19 -0.72 16.41
C GLN A 38 -1.25 0.54 15.52
N ASN A 39 -1.99 1.56 15.95
CA ASN A 39 -2.11 2.82 15.20
C ASN A 39 -0.84 3.68 15.27
N LEU A 40 -0.13 3.70 16.41
CA LEU A 40 1.15 4.44 16.51
C LEU A 40 2.25 3.82 15.64
N LYS A 41 2.34 2.49 15.57
CA LYS A 41 3.31 1.82 14.68
C LYS A 41 3.01 2.09 13.21
N LYS A 42 1.72 2.11 12.83
CA LYS A 42 1.27 2.45 11.47
C LYS A 42 1.64 3.89 11.10
N GLN A 43 1.44 4.85 12.00
CA GLN A 43 1.76 6.27 11.77
C GLN A 43 3.27 6.53 11.68
N ILE A 44 4.08 5.91 12.55
CA ILE A 44 5.54 6.12 12.58
C ILE A 44 6.23 5.43 11.39
N LYS A 45 5.76 4.25 10.95
CA LYS A 45 6.25 3.58 9.72
C LYS A 45 6.04 4.49 8.49
N THR A 46 4.98 5.29 8.47
CA THR A 46 4.58 6.15 7.34
C THR A 46 5.47 7.39 7.16
N SER A 47 6.06 7.92 8.24
CA SER A 47 6.91 9.13 8.19
C SER A 47 8.29 8.85 7.59
N ILE A 48 8.87 7.69 7.90
CA ILE A 48 10.22 7.30 7.47
C ILE A 48 10.23 6.80 6.02
N MET A 49 9.10 6.23 5.59
CA MET A 49 8.84 5.75 4.23
C MET A 49 8.78 6.85 3.16
N LYS A 50 8.71 8.15 3.51
CA LYS A 50 8.64 9.23 2.51
C LYS A 50 9.94 9.45 1.73
N LYS A 51 11.09 9.00 2.27
CA LYS A 51 12.41 9.35 1.73
C LYS A 51 13.11 8.23 0.96
N LEU A 52 12.64 6.98 1.05
CA LEU A 52 13.32 5.82 0.43
C LEU A 52 12.68 5.33 -0.89
N PHE A 53 11.48 5.77 -1.25
CA PHE A 53 10.79 5.27 -2.44
C PHE A 53 11.05 6.08 -3.71
N ILE A 54 11.40 7.36 -3.58
CA ILE A 54 11.52 8.26 -4.74
C ILE A 54 12.77 7.95 -5.58
N THR A 55 13.81 7.34 -4.98
CA THR A 55 15.06 7.01 -5.66
C THR A 55 15.01 5.70 -6.46
N ALA A 56 14.05 4.80 -6.19
CA ALA A 56 13.93 3.52 -6.87
C ALA A 56 13.12 3.58 -8.18
N LEU A 57 12.40 4.67 -8.41
CA LEU A 57 11.41 4.75 -9.50
C LEU A 57 12.00 4.83 -10.90
N LEU A 58 13.19 5.39 -11.05
CA LEU A 58 13.88 5.56 -12.34
C LEU A 58 15.14 4.72 -12.46
N ALA A 59 15.30 3.73 -11.57
CA ALA A 59 16.25 2.66 -11.79
C ALA A 59 15.69 1.80 -12.93
N THR A 60 16.08 2.22 -14.13
CA THR A 60 15.96 1.59 -15.43
C THR A 60 15.32 0.21 -15.44
N ILE A 61 14.39 0.04 -16.38
CA ILE A 61 13.86 -1.24 -16.81
C ILE A 61 14.98 -2.07 -17.49
N VAL A 62 16.03 -2.41 -16.75
CA VAL A 62 17.01 -3.40 -17.17
C VAL A 62 16.49 -4.74 -16.67
N ALA A 63 16.32 -5.69 -17.59
CA ALA A 63 16.06 -7.08 -17.26
C ALA A 63 17.32 -7.72 -16.66
N ALA A 64 17.74 -7.28 -15.48
CA ALA A 64 18.78 -7.95 -14.72
C ALA A 64 18.12 -9.11 -13.98
N SER A 65 18.27 -10.33 -14.51
CA SER A 65 17.89 -11.56 -13.82
C SER A 65 18.93 -11.85 -12.74
N SER A 66 18.78 -11.24 -11.56
CA SER A 66 19.55 -11.62 -10.39
C SER A 66 18.85 -12.79 -9.69
N PHE A 67 19.36 -14.00 -9.83
CA PHE A 67 18.93 -15.14 -9.02
C PHE A 67 19.52 -15.00 -7.61
N ALA A 68 18.85 -14.24 -6.75
CA ALA A 68 19.10 -14.25 -5.32
C ALA A 68 18.32 -15.42 -4.69
N THR A 69 18.86 -16.03 -3.63
CA THR A 69 18.13 -17.02 -2.84
C THR A 69 16.85 -16.37 -2.29
N GLU A 70 15.70 -16.99 -2.57
CA GLU A 70 14.39 -16.50 -2.11
C GLU A 70 14.42 -16.35 -0.58
N ASN A 71 14.38 -15.10 -0.12
CA ASN A 71 14.29 -14.80 1.31
C ASN A 71 12.81 -14.69 1.71
N GLU A 72 12.54 -14.64 3.02
CA GLU A 72 11.18 -14.53 3.56
C GLU A 72 10.40 -13.33 2.99
N THR A 73 11.12 -12.25 2.68
CA THR A 73 10.56 -11.00 2.15
C THR A 73 10.02 -11.17 0.72
N GLU A 74 10.76 -11.89 -0.12
CA GLU A 74 10.36 -12.17 -1.49
C GLU A 74 9.13 -13.08 -1.53
N ARG A 75 9.06 -14.06 -0.61
CA ARG A 75 7.88 -14.92 -0.46
C ARG A 75 6.63 -14.12 -0.10
N ALA A 76 6.75 -13.16 0.82
CA ALA A 76 5.66 -12.27 1.20
C ALA A 76 5.22 -11.39 0.02
N ALA A 77 6.17 -10.82 -0.73
CA ALA A 77 5.89 -10.04 -1.93
C ALA A 77 5.19 -10.87 -3.02
N ARG A 78 5.66 -12.09 -3.30
CA ARG A 78 5.04 -13.05 -4.25
C ARG A 78 3.61 -13.41 -3.86
N LYS A 79 3.35 -13.64 -2.57
CA LYS A 79 1.99 -13.90 -2.06
C LYS A 79 1.07 -12.70 -2.25
N ASN A 80 1.55 -11.49 -1.93
CA ASN A 80 0.79 -10.26 -2.11
C ASN A 80 0.49 -10.02 -3.60
N PHE A 81 1.50 -10.18 -4.46
CA PHE A 81 1.37 -10.10 -5.91
C PHE A 81 0.30 -11.04 -6.46
N ALA A 82 0.34 -12.32 -6.09
CA ALA A 82 -0.63 -13.31 -6.57
C ALA A 82 -2.08 -12.99 -6.13
N THR A 83 -2.23 -12.25 -5.04
CA THR A 83 -3.55 -11.81 -4.55
C THR A 83 -4.09 -10.63 -5.37
N GLN A 84 -3.22 -9.69 -5.76
CA GLN A 84 -3.61 -8.49 -6.50
C GLN A 84 -3.71 -8.72 -8.02
N PHE A 85 -2.72 -9.39 -8.60
CA PHE A 85 -2.58 -9.56 -10.05
C PHE A 85 -2.94 -10.98 -10.46
N LYS A 86 -4.24 -11.29 -10.43
CA LYS A 86 -4.75 -12.58 -10.86
C LYS A 86 -4.47 -12.78 -12.36
N ARG A 87 -4.03 -13.99 -12.74
CA ARG A 87 -3.78 -14.41 -14.13
C ARG A 87 -2.55 -13.79 -14.81
N ILE A 88 -1.59 -13.28 -14.05
CA ILE A 88 -0.27 -12.92 -14.59
C ILE A 88 0.70 -14.07 -14.33
N SER A 89 1.29 -14.66 -15.37
CA SER A 89 2.21 -15.79 -15.30
C SER A 89 3.68 -15.39 -15.51
N ASP A 90 3.94 -14.40 -16.37
CA ASP A 90 5.29 -14.03 -16.80
C ASP A 90 5.84 -12.85 -15.98
N VAL A 91 6.21 -13.16 -14.73
CA VAL A 91 6.70 -12.17 -13.76
C VAL A 91 8.20 -12.34 -13.54
N GLN A 92 8.96 -11.30 -13.85
CA GLN A 92 10.38 -11.20 -13.55
C GLN A 92 10.58 -10.52 -12.20
N TRP A 93 11.30 -11.18 -11.30
CA TRP A 93 11.53 -10.70 -9.93
C TRP A 93 12.94 -10.16 -9.78
N THR A 94 13.05 -8.99 -9.13
CA THR A 94 14.34 -8.39 -8.78
C THR A 94 14.28 -7.95 -7.32
N SER A 95 15.19 -8.47 -6.51
CA SER A 95 15.27 -8.19 -5.07
C SER A 95 16.52 -7.35 -4.80
N GLY A 96 16.35 -6.17 -4.20
CA GLY A 96 17.44 -5.25 -3.82
C GLY A 96 17.46 -4.97 -2.32
N ALA A 97 18.48 -4.24 -1.85
CA ALA A 97 18.71 -3.99 -0.41
C ALA A 97 17.58 -3.19 0.31
N GLY A 98 16.57 -2.70 -0.40
CA GLY A 98 15.48 -1.91 0.18
C GLY A 98 14.11 -2.09 -0.47
N TYR A 99 13.98 -2.95 -1.48
CA TYR A 99 12.70 -3.22 -2.15
C TYR A 99 12.76 -4.54 -2.91
N THR A 100 11.58 -5.11 -3.14
CA THR A 100 11.37 -6.19 -4.11
C THR A 100 10.52 -5.67 -5.26
N LYS A 101 10.90 -5.99 -6.50
CA LYS A 101 10.22 -5.55 -7.72
C LYS A 101 9.74 -6.74 -8.53
N ALA A 102 8.48 -6.71 -8.93
CA ALA A 102 7.87 -7.67 -9.84
C ALA A 102 7.57 -6.99 -11.16
N THR A 103 8.19 -7.43 -12.25
CA THR A 103 8.02 -6.85 -13.59
C THR A 103 7.23 -7.79 -14.48
N PHE A 104 6.16 -7.29 -15.09
CA PHE A 104 5.20 -8.09 -15.84
C PHE A 104 4.47 -7.24 -16.89
N ILE A 105 3.66 -7.88 -17.73
CA ILE A 105 2.78 -7.18 -18.67
C ILE A 105 1.37 -7.11 -18.08
N LEU A 106 0.82 -5.90 -17.95
CA LEU A 106 -0.56 -5.64 -17.56
C LEU A 106 -1.22 -4.82 -18.65
N ASN A 107 -2.31 -5.30 -19.22
CA ASN A 107 -3.03 -4.61 -20.30
C ASN A 107 -2.11 -4.20 -21.47
N ASN A 108 -1.20 -5.08 -21.87
CA ASN A 108 -0.21 -4.83 -22.92
C ASN A 108 0.83 -3.73 -22.60
N ILE A 109 0.91 -3.28 -21.35
CA ILE A 109 1.86 -2.28 -20.85
C ILE A 109 2.81 -2.95 -19.87
N ARG A 110 4.11 -2.70 -20.05
CA ARG A 110 5.11 -3.16 -19.09
C ARG A 110 4.92 -2.43 -17.76
N THR A 111 4.64 -3.20 -16.72
CA THR A 111 4.29 -2.72 -15.38
C THR A 111 5.25 -3.31 -14.36
N GLU A 112 5.65 -2.51 -13.39
CA GLU A 112 6.49 -2.94 -12.28
C GLU A 112 5.75 -2.72 -10.96
N ALA A 113 5.48 -3.78 -10.19
CA ALA A 113 4.95 -3.67 -8.85
C ALA A 113 6.09 -3.64 -7.83
N LEU A 114 6.06 -2.68 -6.92
CA LEU A 114 7.07 -2.44 -5.90
C LEU A 114 6.57 -2.89 -4.53
N TYR A 115 7.44 -3.55 -3.77
CA TYR A 115 7.17 -4.07 -2.44
C TYR A 115 8.26 -3.64 -1.45
N THR A 116 7.87 -3.41 -0.19
CA THR A 116 8.82 -3.12 0.89
C THR A 116 9.65 -4.36 1.21
N PRO A 117 10.73 -4.23 2.00
CA PRO A 117 11.45 -5.38 2.56
C PRO A 117 10.60 -6.28 3.46
N GLU A 118 9.35 -5.94 3.79
CA GLU A 118 8.43 -6.81 4.52
C GLU A 118 7.41 -7.51 3.59
N GLY A 119 7.46 -7.23 2.28
CA GLY A 119 6.48 -7.74 1.30
C GLY A 119 5.18 -6.94 1.24
N ASP A 120 5.12 -5.76 1.88
CA ASP A 120 3.99 -4.84 1.77
C ASP A 120 3.99 -4.17 0.39
N PHE A 121 2.82 -4.07 -0.25
CA PHE A 121 2.68 -3.40 -1.54
C PHE A 121 2.85 -1.89 -1.40
N ILE A 122 3.70 -1.31 -2.25
CA ILE A 122 3.98 0.13 -2.30
C ILE A 122 3.13 0.79 -3.39
N GLY A 123 3.18 0.23 -4.60
CA GLY A 123 2.58 0.80 -5.79
C GLY A 123 3.07 0.14 -7.07
N THR A 124 2.61 0.67 -8.21
CA THR A 124 3.06 0.26 -9.54
C THR A 124 3.70 1.40 -10.30
N ASN A 125 4.69 1.06 -11.13
CA ASN A 125 5.25 1.93 -12.17
C ASN A 125 4.80 1.42 -13.53
N GLN A 126 4.39 2.33 -14.39
CA GLN A 126 4.12 2.06 -15.80
C GLN A 126 4.87 3.06 -16.65
N ALA A 127 5.56 2.57 -17.68
CA ALA A 127 6.14 3.44 -18.69
C ALA A 127 5.01 4.15 -19.44
N ILE A 128 5.15 5.47 -19.60
CA ILE A 128 4.21 6.29 -20.35
C ILE A 128 4.97 7.18 -21.33
N THR A 129 4.25 7.66 -22.32
CA THR A 129 4.71 8.69 -23.23
C THR A 129 4.50 10.08 -22.63
N LEU A 130 5.18 11.09 -23.19
CA LEU A 130 4.94 12.48 -22.81
C LEU A 130 3.48 12.91 -23.08
N GLU A 131 2.82 12.30 -24.05
CA GLU A 131 1.46 12.65 -24.45
C GLU A 131 0.44 12.31 -23.35
N GLU A 132 0.70 11.23 -22.60
CA GLU A 132 -0.12 10.75 -21.49
C GLU A 132 0.03 11.60 -20.21
N LEU A 133 1.01 12.51 -20.18
CA LEU A 133 1.15 13.44 -19.06
C LEU A 133 -0.02 14.44 -19.03
N PRO A 134 -0.43 14.87 -17.81
CA PRO A 134 -1.39 15.95 -17.66
C PRO A 134 -0.97 17.21 -18.45
N VAL A 135 -1.93 17.91 -19.05
CA VAL A 135 -1.64 19.10 -19.89
C VAL A 135 -0.81 20.15 -19.13
N ASN A 136 -1.11 20.35 -17.84
CA ASN A 136 -0.35 21.25 -16.98
C ASN A 136 1.10 20.81 -16.78
N ALA A 137 1.36 19.51 -16.70
CA ALA A 137 2.69 18.92 -16.56
C ALA A 137 3.53 19.17 -17.81
N LYS A 138 2.98 18.83 -18.99
CA LYS A 138 3.60 19.07 -20.31
C LYS A 138 4.00 20.53 -20.47
N ARG A 139 3.07 21.46 -20.21
CA ARG A 139 3.32 22.91 -20.36
C ARG A 139 4.40 23.41 -19.39
N LYS A 140 4.39 22.97 -18.14
CA LYS A 140 5.42 23.35 -17.15
C LYS A 140 6.79 22.79 -17.53
N PHE A 141 6.84 21.56 -18.02
CA PHE A 141 8.08 20.93 -18.46
C PHE A 141 8.69 21.68 -19.63
N ALA A 142 7.92 21.87 -20.72
CA ALA A 142 8.37 22.57 -21.92
C ALA A 142 8.90 23.98 -21.63
N LYS A 143 8.27 24.70 -20.68
CA LYS A 143 8.70 26.07 -20.30
C LYS A 143 9.96 26.10 -19.42
N ARG A 144 10.15 25.14 -18.51
CA ARG A 144 11.23 25.18 -17.49
C ARG A 144 12.47 24.39 -17.88
N TYR A 145 12.31 23.40 -18.75
CA TYR A 145 13.35 22.46 -19.17
C TYR A 145 13.52 22.49 -20.68
N GLU A 146 13.41 23.68 -21.28
CA GLU A 146 13.76 23.88 -22.68
C GLU A 146 15.21 23.42 -22.94
N GLY A 147 15.43 22.69 -24.04
CA GLY A 147 16.71 22.08 -24.37
C GLY A 147 17.04 20.79 -23.61
N TYR A 148 16.17 20.29 -22.72
CA TYR A 148 16.28 18.95 -22.17
C TYR A 148 15.59 17.92 -23.07
N THR A 149 16.26 16.79 -23.28
CA THR A 149 15.71 15.60 -23.94
C THR A 149 15.14 14.66 -22.88
N VAL A 150 13.88 14.28 -23.02
CA VAL A 150 13.23 13.29 -22.14
C VAL A 150 13.74 11.90 -22.50
N LYS A 151 14.22 11.17 -21.50
CA LYS A 151 14.67 9.79 -21.65
C LYS A 151 13.60 8.79 -21.29
N GLU A 152 12.87 9.09 -20.21
CA GLU A 152 11.87 8.18 -19.67
C GLU A 152 10.81 9.00 -18.96
N ALA A 153 9.56 8.60 -19.12
CA ALA A 153 8.44 9.07 -18.31
C ALA A 153 7.72 7.85 -17.75
N ILE A 154 7.39 7.92 -16.47
CA ILE A 154 6.65 6.86 -15.79
C ILE A 154 5.48 7.45 -15.02
N ARG A 155 4.41 6.66 -14.94
CA ARG A 155 3.29 6.88 -14.04
C ARG A 155 3.45 5.96 -12.85
N PHE A 156 3.44 6.55 -11.66
CA PHE A 156 3.42 5.85 -10.39
C PHE A 156 2.01 5.89 -9.80
N GLU A 157 1.48 4.72 -9.49
CA GLU A 157 0.23 4.56 -8.75
C GLU A 157 0.53 3.86 -7.43
N GLY A 158 0.60 4.63 -6.35
CA GLY A 158 0.81 4.12 -5.01
C GLY A 158 -0.47 4.06 -4.18
N VAL A 159 -0.39 3.40 -3.02
CA VAL A 159 -1.52 3.30 -2.07
C VAL A 159 -1.93 4.67 -1.50
N GLN A 160 -1.00 5.61 -1.38
CA GLN A 160 -1.21 6.92 -0.75
C GLN A 160 -1.20 8.10 -1.73
N GLU A 161 -0.45 7.98 -2.83
CA GLU A 161 -0.30 9.04 -3.82
C GLU A 161 -0.13 8.44 -5.21
N SER A 162 -0.54 9.21 -6.23
CA SER A 162 -0.15 8.98 -7.61
C SER A 162 0.67 10.17 -8.11
N ALA A 163 1.64 9.88 -8.95
CA ALA A 163 2.55 10.90 -9.48
C ALA A 163 3.15 10.45 -10.81
N TYR A 164 3.61 11.43 -11.58
CA TYR A 164 4.37 11.21 -12.79
C TYR A 164 5.82 11.56 -12.54
N PHE A 165 6.73 10.77 -13.10
CA PHE A 165 8.14 11.06 -13.05
C PHE A 165 8.70 11.20 -14.45
N ILE A 166 9.51 12.23 -14.64
CA ILE A 166 10.19 12.50 -15.92
C ILE A 166 11.68 12.51 -15.65
N SER A 167 12.40 11.60 -16.30
CA SER A 167 13.85 11.65 -16.44
C SER A 167 14.19 12.39 -17.72
N ALA A 168 14.93 13.47 -17.60
CA ALA A 168 15.37 14.26 -18.73
C ALA A 168 16.84 14.64 -18.57
N GLU A 169 17.54 14.82 -19.67
CA GLU A 169 18.93 15.24 -19.67
C GLU A 169 19.21 16.30 -20.72
N ASN A 170 20.27 17.07 -20.51
CA ASN A 170 20.89 17.87 -21.54
C ASN A 170 22.40 17.57 -21.55
N GLU A 171 23.16 18.30 -22.36
CA GLU A 171 24.61 18.12 -22.51
C GLU A 171 25.40 18.21 -21.18
N LYS A 172 24.83 18.83 -20.13
CA LYS A 172 25.53 19.13 -18.88
C LYS A 172 25.02 18.34 -17.68
N ARG A 173 23.73 17.96 -17.65
CA ARG A 173 23.06 17.47 -16.43
C ARG A 173 21.90 16.54 -16.76
N SER A 174 21.66 15.57 -15.88
CA SER A 174 20.41 14.81 -15.82
C SER A 174 19.52 15.34 -14.69
N VAL A 175 18.21 15.36 -14.89
CA VAL A 175 17.22 15.74 -13.89
C VAL A 175 16.11 14.73 -13.82
N ILE A 176 15.63 14.49 -12.60
CA ILE A 176 14.43 13.72 -12.33
C ILE A 176 13.39 14.64 -11.72
N LEU A 177 12.24 14.72 -12.35
CA LEU A 177 11.12 15.54 -11.93
C LEU A 177 10.00 14.66 -11.39
N LYS A 178 9.43 15.02 -10.24
CA LYS A 178 8.16 14.48 -9.75
C LYS A 178 7.05 15.48 -10.04
N ILE A 179 5.94 14.98 -10.56
CA ILE A 179 4.75 15.76 -10.88
C ILE A 179 3.57 15.10 -10.18
N GLU A 180 2.99 15.78 -9.22
CA GLU A 180 1.80 15.32 -8.51
C GLU A 180 0.55 15.53 -9.37
N ASP A 181 -0.55 14.83 -9.07
CA ASP A 181 -1.82 14.96 -9.80
C ASP A 181 -2.40 16.39 -9.77
N THR A 182 -2.09 17.14 -8.71
CA THR A 182 -2.38 18.57 -8.56
C THR A 182 -1.64 19.45 -9.60
N GLY A 183 -0.66 18.88 -10.30
CA GLY A 183 0.22 19.56 -11.23
C GLY A 183 1.40 20.26 -10.58
N TRP A 184 1.63 20.10 -9.27
CA TRP A 184 2.85 20.56 -8.62
C TRP A 184 4.06 19.78 -9.15
N MET A 185 5.13 20.49 -9.49
CA MET A 185 6.35 19.91 -10.05
C MET A 185 7.53 20.21 -9.14
N SER A 186 8.26 19.18 -8.75
CA SER A 186 9.45 19.26 -7.90
C SER A 186 10.61 18.47 -8.51
N VAL A 187 11.84 18.84 -8.16
CA VAL A 187 13.03 18.11 -8.59
C VAL A 187 13.39 17.09 -7.52
N VAL A 188 13.48 15.82 -7.90
CA VAL A 188 13.86 14.71 -7.03
C VAL A 188 15.36 14.51 -7.03
N LYS A 189 15.99 14.59 -8.21
CA LYS A 189 17.42 14.37 -8.40
C LYS A 189 17.96 15.30 -9.49
N LYS A 190 19.19 15.78 -9.30
CA LYS A 190 19.99 16.55 -10.27
C LYS A 190 21.38 15.94 -10.34
#